data_AF-A0AA40IUY1-F1
#
_entry.id   AF-A0AA40IUY1-F1
#
_cell.length_a   1.000
_cell.length_b   1.000
_cell.length_c   1.000
_cell.angle_alpha   90.00
_cell.angle_beta   90.00
_cell.angle_gamma   90.00
#
_symmetry.space_group_name_H-M   'P 1'
#
loop_
_entity.id
_entity.type
_entity.pdbx_description
1 polymer ?
#
loop_
_entity_poly.entity_id
_entity_poly.type
_entity_poly.pdbx_seq_one_letter_code
_entity_poly.pdbx_strand_id
1 'polypeptide(L)'
;MKRKILSTCLAIMFILTSVIFTGCGKKNDTELQKVKLNEVVRSVFYAPMYVAINEGFFKEQGLDIDLSTGQGADAPMFKTQV
;
A
#
# COMPACT_ATOMS: atom_id res chain seq x y z
N MET A 1 -1.53 50.90 4.72
CA MET A 1 -0.58 49.75 4.76
C MET A 1 -1.18 48.49 5.39
N LYS A 2 -1.93 48.58 6.50
CA LYS A 2 -2.59 47.43 7.16
C LYS A 2 -3.56 46.63 6.26
N ARG A 3 -4.32 47.29 5.37
CA ARG A 3 -5.25 46.62 4.42
C ARG A 3 -4.54 45.83 3.31
N LYS A 4 -3.34 46.27 2.88
CA LYS A 4 -2.53 45.56 1.89
C LYS A 4 -1.84 44.34 2.51
N ILE A 5 -1.35 44.48 3.74
CA ILE A 5 -0.76 43.38 4.54
C ILE A 5 -1.81 42.30 4.84
N LEU A 6 -3.03 42.70 5.20
CA LEU A 6 -4.15 41.77 5.44
C LEU A 6 -4.54 41.02 4.16
N SER A 7 -4.56 41.71 3.01
CA SER A 7 -4.87 41.09 1.70
C SER A 7 -3.79 40.11 1.25
N THR A 8 -2.51 40.40 1.50
CA THR A 8 -1.41 39.47 1.16
C THR A 8 -1.40 38.24 2.07
N CYS A 9 -1.71 38.39 3.36
CA CYS A 9 -1.85 37.23 4.26
C CYS A 9 -3.00 36.31 3.86
N LEU A 10 -4.14 36.88 3.45
CA LEU A 10 -5.30 36.10 3.03
C LEU A 10 -5.04 35.31 1.74
N ALA A 11 -4.28 35.89 0.80
CA ALA A 11 -3.88 35.20 -0.43
C ALA A 11 -2.92 34.03 -0.16
N ILE A 12 -1.97 34.18 0.76
CA ILE A 12 -1.02 33.13 1.16
C ILE A 12 -1.75 31.97 1.84
N MET A 13 -2.73 32.27 2.70
CA MET A 13 -3.55 31.25 3.36
C MET A 13 -4.40 30.45 2.36
N PHE A 14 -4.89 31.08 1.30
CA PHE A 14 -5.67 30.42 0.24
C PHE A 14 -4.81 29.50 -0.66
N ILE A 15 -3.53 29.83 -0.81
CA ILE A 15 -2.56 28.99 -1.52
C ILE A 15 -2.15 27.78 -0.65
N LEU A 16 -2.02 27.98 0.66
CA LEU A 16 -1.75 26.88 1.60
C LEU A 16 -2.89 25.87 1.67
N THR A 17 -4.15 26.31 1.58
CA THR A 17 -5.31 25.41 1.61
C THR A 17 -5.51 24.63 0.31
N SER A 18 -5.08 25.16 -0.85
CA SER A 18 -5.22 24.45 -2.13
C SER A 18 -4.28 23.24 -2.28
N VAL A 19 -3.12 23.26 -1.63
CA VAL A 19 -2.15 22.14 -1.63
C VAL A 19 -2.67 20.92 -0.85
N ILE A 20 -3.56 21.13 0.13
CA ILE A 20 -4.10 20.04 0.97
C ILE A 20 -5.14 19.22 0.19
N PHE A 21 -5.75 19.76 -0.88
CA PHE A 21 -6.86 19.12 -1.59
C PHE A 21 -6.44 18.29 -2.81
N THR A 22 -5.16 18.32 -3.23
CA THR A 22 -4.68 17.55 -4.40
C THR A 22 -4.26 16.12 -4.07
N GLY A 23 -4.48 15.64 -2.84
CA GLY A 23 -4.09 14.28 -2.41
C GLY A 23 -5.09 13.16 -2.74
N CYS A 24 -6.30 13.48 -3.18
CA CYS A 24 -7.32 12.47 -3.52
C CYS A 24 -7.29 12.14 -5.02
N GLY A 25 -6.15 11.62 -5.49
CA GLY A 25 -6.09 10.96 -6.79
C GLY A 25 -6.79 9.62 -6.69
N LYS A 26 -7.86 9.41 -7.47
CA LYS A 26 -8.41 8.07 -7.69
C LYS A 26 -7.27 7.20 -8.22
N LYS A 27 -6.85 6.23 -7.41
CA LYS A 27 -5.90 5.20 -7.83
C LYS A 27 -6.56 4.46 -8.99
N ASN A 28 -5.88 4.42 -10.12
CA ASN A 28 -6.39 3.85 -11.35
C ASN A 28 -6.88 2.42 -11.07
N ASP A 29 -8.11 2.10 -11.49
CA ASP A 29 -8.84 0.83 -11.24
C ASP A 29 -8.17 -0.42 -11.87
N THR A 30 -6.90 -0.33 -12.27
CA THR A 30 -6.10 -1.39 -12.91
C THR A 30 -4.86 -1.79 -12.11
N GLU A 31 -4.59 -1.13 -10.98
CA GLU A 31 -3.42 -1.47 -10.15
C GLU A 31 -3.79 -2.59 -9.17
N LEU A 32 -3.20 -3.77 -9.36
CA LEU A 32 -3.37 -4.89 -8.43
C LEU A 32 -2.98 -4.43 -7.01
N GLN A 33 -3.86 -4.69 -6.04
CA GLN A 33 -3.57 -4.40 -4.65
C GLN A 33 -2.51 -5.37 -4.15
N LYS A 34 -1.31 -4.84 -3.89
CA LYS A 34 -0.19 -5.62 -3.38
C LYS A 34 -0.38 -5.97 -1.90
N VAL A 35 -0.35 -7.26 -1.58
CA VAL A 35 -0.47 -7.82 -0.24
C VAL A 35 0.82 -8.54 0.12
N LYS A 36 1.50 -8.08 1.18
CA LYS A 36 2.69 -8.75 1.72
C LYS A 36 2.27 -9.76 2.78
N LEU A 37 2.56 -11.03 2.53
CA LEU A 37 2.26 -12.12 3.44
C LEU A 37 3.55 -12.74 3.97
N ASN A 38 3.60 -12.95 5.29
CA ASN A 38 4.75 -13.58 5.94
C ASN A 38 4.33 -14.88 6.61
N GLU A 39 4.94 -15.99 6.21
CA GLU A 39 4.79 -17.29 6.84
C GLU A 39 5.97 -17.61 7.76
N VAL A 40 5.69 -18.13 8.95
CA VAL A 40 6.75 -18.50 9.92
C VAL A 40 7.35 -19.87 9.59
N VAL A 41 6.56 -20.76 9.01
CA VAL A 41 6.98 -22.11 8.63
C VAL A 41 6.26 -22.56 7.37
N ARG A 42 7.00 -23.18 6.44
CA ARG A 42 6.40 -23.89 5.32
C ARG A 42 5.76 -25.18 5.81
N SER A 43 4.43 -25.23 5.74
CA SER A 43 3.63 -26.38 6.16
C SER A 43 2.69 -26.81 5.06
N VAL A 44 2.43 -28.12 4.99
CA VAL A 44 1.40 -28.71 4.10
C VAL A 44 0.02 -28.12 4.38
N PHE A 45 -0.21 -27.62 5.60
CA PHE A 45 -1.43 -26.90 5.96
C PHE A 45 -1.74 -25.71 5.01
N TYR A 46 -0.71 -25.02 4.51
CA TYR A 46 -0.87 -23.90 3.56
C TYR A 46 -0.86 -24.33 2.09
N ALA A 47 -0.83 -25.63 1.79
CA ALA A 47 -0.84 -26.14 0.41
C ALA A 47 -1.98 -25.55 -0.45
N PRO A 48 -3.23 -25.44 0.05
CA PRO A 48 -4.30 -24.82 -0.73
C PRO A 48 -4.01 -23.36 -1.08
N MET A 49 -3.38 -22.60 -0.17
CA MET A 49 -3.00 -21.20 -0.39
C MET A 49 -1.90 -21.10 -1.47
N TYR A 50 -0.86 -21.93 -1.41
CA TYR A 50 0.20 -21.91 -2.43
C TYR A 50 -0.33 -22.25 -3.82
N VAL A 51 -1.24 -23.22 -3.92
CA VAL A 51 -1.91 -23.56 -5.19
C VAL A 51 -2.71 -22.36 -5.70
N ALA A 52 -3.51 -21.70 -4.85
CA ALA A 52 -4.27 -20.54 -5.24
C ALA A 52 -3.41 -19.34 -5.70
N ILE A 53 -2.21 -19.16 -5.12
CA ILE A 53 -1.22 -18.17 -5.58
C ILE A 53 -0.70 -18.55 -6.97
N ASN A 54 -0.33 -19.81 -7.19
CA ASN A 54 0.23 -20.28 -8.45
C ASN A 54 -0.80 -20.32 -9.59
N GLU A 55 -2.03 -20.72 -9.31
CA GLU A 55 -3.14 -20.74 -10.28
C GLU A 55 -3.67 -19.32 -10.57
N GLY A 56 -3.17 -18.29 -9.89
CA GLY A 56 -3.51 -16.89 -10.18
C GLY A 56 -4.86 -16.43 -9.64
N PHE A 57 -5.53 -17.20 -8.79
CA PHE A 57 -6.84 -16.86 -8.24
C PHE A 57 -6.84 -15.50 -7.51
N PHE A 58 -5.75 -15.15 -6.84
CA PHE A 58 -5.60 -13.84 -6.21
C PHE A 58 -5.50 -12.71 -7.23
N LYS A 59 -4.78 -12.93 -8.35
CA LYS A 59 -4.63 -11.93 -9.42
C LYS A 59 -5.95 -11.67 -10.12
N GLU A 60 -6.78 -12.70 -10.31
CA GLU A 60 -8.14 -12.56 -10.86
C GLU A 60 -9.05 -11.71 -9.97
N GLN A 61 -8.81 -11.72 -8.65
CA GLN A 61 -9.50 -10.87 -7.68
C GLN A 61 -8.83 -9.50 -7.48
N GLY A 62 -7.83 -9.16 -8.30
CA GLY A 62 -7.13 -7.88 -8.21
C GLY A 62 -6.07 -7.82 -7.11
N LEU A 63 -5.62 -8.95 -6.57
CA LEU A 63 -4.62 -9.04 -5.51
C LEU A 63 -3.29 -9.58 -6.03
N ASP A 64 -2.20 -8.89 -5.68
CA ASP A 64 -0.82 -9.35 -5.94
C ASP A 64 -0.18 -9.80 -4.61
N ILE A 65 0.02 -11.11 -4.44
CA ILE A 65 0.55 -11.69 -3.21
C ILE A 65 2.07 -11.76 -3.27
N ASP A 66 2.74 -11.06 -2.36
CA ASP A 66 4.19 -11.11 -2.13
C ASP A 66 4.44 -11.96 -0.89
N LEU A 67 4.82 -13.23 -1.11
CA LEU A 67 4.99 -14.22 -0.04
C LEU A 67 6.45 -14.28 0.41
N SER A 68 6.67 -14.09 1.70
CA SER A 68 7.97 -14.19 2.35
C SER A 68 7.92 -15.18 3.51
N THR A 69 9.04 -15.88 3.75
CA THR A 69 9.21 -16.67 4.98
C THR A 69 10.03 -15.88 5.99
N GLY A 70 9.56 -15.80 7.23
CA GLY A 70 10.15 -15.01 8.31
C GLY A 70 10.51 -15.83 9.54
N GLN A 71 11.55 -15.42 10.27
CA GLN A 71 12.05 -16.10 11.48
C GLN A 71 11.27 -15.73 12.76
N GLY A 72 9.94 -15.87 12.73
CA GLY A 72 9.09 -15.57 13.90
C GLY A 72 9.08 -14.10 14.31
N ALA A 73 8.43 -13.81 15.45
CA ALA A 73 8.15 -12.44 15.89
C ALA A 73 9.37 -11.69 16.47
N ASP A 74 10.38 -12.40 16.98
CA ASP A 74 11.52 -11.81 17.69
C ASP A 74 12.61 -11.21 16.79
N ALA A 75 12.67 -11.60 15.50
CA ALA A 75 13.61 -11.01 14.53
C ALA A 75 13.09 -11.21 13.09
N PRO A 76 12.36 -10.24 12.51
CA PRO A 76 11.81 -10.38 11.16
C PRO A 76 12.92 -10.25 10.10
N MET A 77 13.63 -11.35 9.83
CA MET A 77 14.44 -11.52 8.62
C MET A 77 13.58 -12.20 7.56
N PHE A 78 13.39 -11.56 6.41
CA PHE A 78 12.50 -12.02 5.33
C PHE A 78 13.30 -12.63 4.18
N LYS A 79 12.82 -13.77 3.64
CA LYS A 79 13.29 -14.31 2.38
C LYS A 79 12.10 -14.44 1.42
N THR A 80 12.08 -13.63 0.37
CA THR A 80 11.03 -13.66 -0.68
C THR A 80 11.01 -15.03 -1.35
N GLN A 81 9.84 -15.65 -1.45
CA GLN A 81 9.67 -16.98 -2.02
C GLN A 81 9.07 -16.95 -3.42
N VAL A 82 8.30 -15.91 -3.75
CA VAL A 82 7.68 -15.65 -5.06
C VAL A 82 7.12 -14.24 -5.09
#